data_AF-Q7U720-F1
#
_entry.id   AF-Q7U720-F1
#
_cell.length_a   1.000
_cell.length_b   1.000
_cell.length_c   1.000
_cell.angle_alpha   90.00
_cell.angle_beta   90.00
_cell.angle_gamma   90.00
#
_symmetry.space_group_name_H-M   'P 1'
#
loop_
_entity.id
_entity.type
_entity.pdbx_description
1 polymer ?
#
loop_
_entity_poly.entity_id
_entity_poly.type
_entity_poly.pdbx_seq_one_letter_code
_entity_poly.pdbx_strand_id
1 'polypeptide(L)'
;MGQLLNEMKAETQVLVIGLTPVDEHVMPFADCLWCSNEDVAAHEAVLAETCRDADIPFLPLHRSMLEEPDWLTWMEPDGLHLNGEGHHFIHRRIRGWTALQTWAELLPRPQQHLSLGD
;
A
#
# COMPACT_ATOMS: atom_id res chain seq x y z
N MET A 1 15.40 0.38 -3.23
CA MET A 1 14.25 1.14 -2.73
C MET A 1 14.65 2.29 -1.81
N GLY A 2 15.42 2.06 -0.73
CA GLY A 2 15.78 3.14 0.22
C GLY A 2 16.43 4.39 -0.41
N GLN A 3 17.35 4.21 -1.37
CA GLN A 3 17.94 5.34 -2.10
C GLN A 3 16.88 6.18 -2.83
N LEU A 4 15.99 5.52 -3.59
CA LEU A 4 14.92 6.18 -4.33
C LEU A 4 13.98 6.96 -3.39
N LEU A 5 13.59 6.36 -2.27
CA LEU A 5 12.72 7.02 -1.29
C LEU A 5 13.38 8.25 -0.66
N ASN A 6 14.68 8.19 -0.37
CA ASN A 6 15.43 9.33 0.17
C ASN A 6 15.54 10.47 -0.83
N GLU A 7 15.80 10.15 -2.11
CA GLU A 7 15.85 11.14 -3.19
C GLU A 7 14.48 11.78 -3.40
N MET A 8 13.40 10.99 -3.46
CA MET A 8 12.04 11.51 -3.69
C MET A 8 11.53 12.37 -2.53
N LYS A 9 11.80 11.99 -1.27
CA LYS A 9 11.33 12.72 -0.09
C LYS A 9 11.94 14.12 0.04
N ALA A 10 13.10 14.37 -0.59
CA ALA A 10 13.68 15.70 -0.67
C ALA A 10 12.89 16.64 -1.60
N GLU A 11 12.17 16.08 -2.57
CA GLU A 11 11.50 16.82 -3.64
C GLU A 11 9.98 16.93 -3.44
N THR A 12 9.36 15.96 -2.78
CA THR A 12 7.91 15.92 -2.58
C THR A 12 7.50 15.09 -1.37
N GLN A 13 6.23 15.22 -0.95
CA GLN A 13 5.64 14.25 -0.05
C GLN A 13 5.49 12.91 -0.75
N VAL A 14 6.00 11.86 -0.10
CA VAL A 14 5.95 10.48 -0.59
C VAL A 14 5.01 9.68 0.30
N LEU A 15 4.13 8.91 -0.32
CA LEU A 15 3.29 7.90 0.32
C LEU A 15 3.50 6.60 -0.43
N VAL A 16 3.65 5.49 0.28
CA VAL A 16 3.91 4.17 -0.32
C VAL A 16 2.74 3.24 -0.05
N ILE A 17 2.29 2.55 -1.09
CA ILE A 17 1.27 1.51 -1.03
C ILE A 17 1.96 0.16 -1.16
N GLY A 18 1.56 -0.79 -0.31
CA GLY A 18 2.08 -2.15 -0.27
C GLY A 18 1.67 -3.00 -1.47
N LEU A 19 2.10 -4.26 -1.43
CA LEU A 19 1.95 -5.19 -2.54
C LEU A 19 0.62 -5.95 -2.44
N THR A 20 0.08 -6.39 -3.56
CA THR A 20 -1.12 -7.24 -3.60
C THR A 20 -0.73 -8.71 -3.70
N PRO A 21 -1.59 -9.64 -3.26
CA PRO A 21 -1.37 -11.07 -3.45
C PRO A 21 -1.30 -11.47 -4.92
N VAL A 22 -0.77 -12.67 -5.16
CA VAL A 22 -0.75 -13.34 -6.48
C VAL A 22 -1.51 -14.65 -6.40
N ASP A 23 -2.15 -15.07 -7.49
CA ASP A 23 -2.67 -16.44 -7.59
C ASP A 23 -1.55 -17.40 -8.00
N GLU A 24 -1.02 -18.13 -7.03
CA GLU A 24 0.08 -19.06 -7.25
C GLU A 24 -0.29 -20.25 -8.14
N HIS A 25 -1.58 -20.58 -8.29
CA HIS A 25 -2.02 -21.73 -9.11
C HIS A 25 -1.81 -21.50 -10.61
N VAL A 26 -1.72 -20.25 -11.03
CA VAL A 26 -1.49 -19.86 -12.43
C VAL A 26 -0.07 -19.36 -12.67
N MET A 27 0.84 -19.54 -11.70
CA MET A 27 2.25 -19.30 -11.89
C MET A 27 2.91 -20.47 -12.64
N PRO A 28 3.87 -20.18 -13.54
CA PRO A 28 4.42 -18.88 -13.84
C PRO A 28 3.54 -18.02 -14.73
N PHE A 29 3.60 -16.71 -14.49
CA PHE A 29 3.10 -15.76 -15.48
C PHE A 29 3.94 -15.86 -16.77
N ALA A 30 3.25 -16.05 -17.89
CA ALA A 30 3.83 -16.11 -19.24
C ALA A 30 5.03 -17.07 -19.39
N ASP A 31 5.01 -18.19 -18.66
CA ASP A 31 6.09 -19.20 -18.64
C ASP A 31 7.48 -18.66 -18.21
N CYS A 32 7.54 -17.47 -17.59
CA CYS A 32 8.82 -16.81 -17.32
C CYS A 32 8.96 -16.14 -15.96
N LEU A 33 7.84 -15.80 -15.28
CA LEU A 33 7.88 -15.10 -14.00
C LEU A 33 7.20 -15.94 -12.91
N TRP A 34 7.99 -16.39 -11.94
CA TRP A 34 7.48 -17.00 -10.70
C TRP A 34 7.36 -15.94 -9.62
N CYS A 35 6.14 -15.78 -9.12
CA CYS A 35 5.86 -15.02 -7.91
C CYS A 35 5.20 -15.95 -6.88
N SER A 36 5.51 -15.76 -5.61
CA SER A 36 4.85 -16.45 -4.51
C SER A 36 4.35 -15.43 -3.49
N ASN A 37 3.29 -15.74 -2.76
CA ASN A 37 2.81 -14.91 -1.66
C ASN A 37 3.80 -14.88 -0.49
N GLU A 38 4.63 -15.90 -0.34
CA GLU A 38 5.75 -15.90 0.61
C GLU A 38 6.75 -14.79 0.23
N ASP A 39 7.19 -14.75 -1.03
CA ASP A 39 8.10 -13.72 -1.51
C ASP A 39 7.44 -12.35 -1.44
N VAL A 40 6.18 -12.21 -1.85
CA VAL A 40 5.44 -10.94 -1.76
C VAL A 40 5.39 -10.45 -0.30
N ALA A 41 5.07 -11.32 0.65
CA ALA A 41 5.04 -10.96 2.07
C ALA A 41 6.43 -10.54 2.59
N ALA A 42 7.49 -11.26 2.22
CA ALA A 42 8.86 -10.93 2.60
C ALA A 42 9.29 -9.56 2.02
N HIS A 43 8.97 -9.30 0.75
CA HIS A 43 9.26 -8.03 0.10
C HIS A 43 8.43 -6.88 0.71
N GLU A 44 7.14 -7.09 0.99
CA GLU A 44 6.30 -6.09 1.64
C GLU A 44 6.84 -5.73 3.04
N ALA A 45 7.34 -6.71 3.81
CA ALA A 45 7.95 -6.45 5.11
C ALA A 45 9.20 -5.57 5.01
N VAL A 46 10.08 -5.84 4.04
CA VAL A 46 11.28 -5.01 3.78
C VAL A 46 10.89 -3.60 3.33
N LEU A 47 9.86 -3.46 2.48
CA LEU A 47 9.34 -2.15 2.09
C LEU A 47 8.79 -1.38 3.29
N ALA A 48 8.02 -2.04 4.16
CA ALA A 48 7.46 -1.44 5.36
C ALA A 48 8.55 -0.97 6.33
N GLU A 49 9.60 -1.75 6.52
CA GLU A 49 10.77 -1.37 7.33
C GLU A 49 11.52 -0.18 6.71
N THR A 50 11.78 -0.22 5.40
CA THR A 50 12.43 0.89 4.70
C THR A 50 11.62 2.19 4.82
N CYS A 51 10.29 2.12 4.70
CA CYS A 51 9.43 3.28 4.86
C CYS A 51 9.43 3.79 6.30
N ARG A 52 9.45 2.89 7.30
CA ARG A 52 9.55 3.26 8.72
C ARG A 52 10.86 4.01 9.00
N ASP A 53 11.99 3.49 8.54
CA ASP A 53 13.30 4.11 8.75
C ASP A 53 13.41 5.47 8.06
N ALA A 54 12.72 5.63 6.94
CA ALA A 54 12.64 6.88 6.20
C ALA A 54 11.53 7.84 6.69
N ASP A 55 10.76 7.50 7.73
CA ASP A 55 9.59 8.27 8.18
C ASP A 55 8.59 8.57 7.03
N ILE A 56 8.33 7.56 6.20
CA ILE A 56 7.39 7.61 5.08
C ILE A 56 6.15 6.79 5.41
N PRO A 57 4.93 7.35 5.24
CA PRO A 57 3.70 6.59 5.42
C PRO A 57 3.62 5.38 4.46
N PHE A 58 3.33 4.22 5.03
CA PHE A 58 3.15 2.96 4.30
C PHE A 58 1.77 2.36 4.55
N LEU A 59 1.08 1.96 3.47
CA LEU A 59 -0.20 1.26 3.54
C LEU A 59 -0.01 -0.22 3.14
N PRO A 60 0.10 -1.17 4.10
CA PRO A 60 0.19 -2.59 3.78
C PRO A 60 -1.12 -3.10 3.16
N LEU A 61 -1.01 -3.91 2.11
CA LEU A 61 -2.15 -4.45 1.39
C LEU A 61 -2.18 -5.98 1.39
N HIS A 62 -1.02 -6.64 1.29
CA HIS A 62 -0.93 -8.08 0.99
C HIS A 62 -1.75 -8.94 1.96
N ARG A 63 -1.40 -8.87 3.24
CA ARG A 63 -2.10 -9.61 4.30
C ARG A 63 -3.58 -9.24 4.39
N SER A 64 -3.90 -7.95 4.31
CA SER A 64 -5.29 -7.49 4.42
C SER A 64 -6.17 -7.98 3.29
N MET A 65 -5.60 -8.19 2.10
CA MET A 65 -6.33 -8.76 0.96
C MET A 65 -6.45 -10.29 1.09
N LEU A 66 -5.41 -10.98 1.55
CA LEU A 66 -5.46 -12.43 1.81
C LEU A 66 -6.51 -12.84 2.86
N GLU A 67 -6.80 -11.94 3.81
CA GLU A 67 -7.82 -12.14 4.85
C GLU A 67 -9.26 -12.04 4.30
N GLU A 68 -9.46 -11.56 3.07
CA GLU A 68 -10.77 -11.46 2.43
C GLU A 68 -11.12 -12.79 1.74
N PRO A 69 -12.26 -13.43 2.05
CA PRO A 69 -12.56 -14.79 1.58
C PRO A 69 -12.63 -14.91 0.05
N ASP A 70 -13.03 -13.84 -0.63
CA ASP A 70 -13.27 -13.81 -2.07
C ASP A 70 -12.10 -13.20 -2.86
N TRP A 71 -10.95 -12.95 -2.24
CA TRP A 71 -9.86 -12.20 -2.88
C TRP A 71 -9.37 -12.81 -4.20
N LEU A 72 -9.41 -14.14 -4.34
CA LEU A 72 -9.04 -14.83 -5.58
C LEU A 72 -9.96 -14.43 -6.74
N THR A 73 -11.22 -14.13 -6.48
CA THR A 73 -12.18 -13.66 -7.51
C THR A 73 -11.86 -12.24 -8.01
N TRP A 74 -10.95 -11.54 -7.33
CA TRP A 74 -10.51 -10.19 -7.69
C TRP A 74 -9.30 -10.19 -8.61
N MET A 75 -8.72 -11.36 -8.89
CA MET A 75 -7.61 -11.53 -9.81
C MET A 75 -8.12 -11.66 -11.25
N GLU A 76 -7.36 -11.10 -12.19
CA GLU A 76 -7.46 -11.45 -13.60
C GLU A 76 -6.90 -12.87 -13.85
N PRO A 77 -7.22 -13.52 -14.98
CA PRO A 77 -6.78 -14.88 -15.26
C PRO A 77 -5.26 -15.11 -15.30
N ASP A 78 -4.46 -14.04 -15.32
CA ASP A 78 -3.01 -14.10 -15.30
C ASP A 78 -2.40 -14.23 -13.90
N GLY A 79 -3.23 -14.14 -12.85
CA GLY A 79 -2.83 -14.31 -11.45
C GLY A 79 -1.95 -13.19 -10.89
N LEU A 80 -1.75 -12.10 -11.63
CA LEU A 80 -0.98 -10.94 -11.19
C LEU A 80 -1.83 -9.68 -11.11
N HIS A 81 -2.63 -9.42 -12.14
CA HIS A 81 -3.43 -8.20 -12.21
C HIS A 81 -4.73 -8.34 -11.41
N LEU A 82 -5.20 -7.22 -10.90
CA LEU A 82 -6.51 -7.13 -10.27
C LEU A 82 -7.56 -6.69 -11.29
N ASN A 83 -8.76 -7.24 -11.15
CA ASN A 83 -9.94 -6.74 -11.84
C ASN A 83 -10.56 -5.55 -11.08
N GLY A 84 -11.73 -5.11 -11.54
CA GLY A 84 -12.45 -3.96 -10.96
C GLY A 84 -12.74 -4.09 -9.46
N GLU A 85 -13.06 -5.28 -8.97
CA GLU A 85 -13.35 -5.52 -7.54
C GLU A 85 -12.07 -5.44 -6.69
N GLY A 86 -10.96 -5.96 -7.20
CA GLY A 86 -9.66 -5.83 -6.54
C GLY A 86 -9.19 -4.38 -6.47
N HIS A 87 -9.36 -3.62 -7.57
CA HIS A 87 -9.12 -2.18 -7.54
C HIS A 87 -10.08 -1.44 -6.60
N HIS A 88 -11.33 -1.89 -6.47
CA HIS A 88 -12.29 -1.33 -5.54
C HIS A 88 -11.88 -1.56 -4.08
N PHE A 89 -11.36 -2.75 -3.74
CA PHE A 89 -10.74 -3.04 -2.43
C PHE A 89 -9.62 -2.04 -2.12
N ILE A 90 -8.66 -1.86 -3.05
CA ILE A 90 -7.56 -0.90 -2.88
C ILE A 90 -8.10 0.52 -2.69
N HIS A 91 -9.06 0.94 -3.51
CA HIS A 91 -9.66 2.27 -3.40
C HIS A 91 -10.27 2.51 -2.01
N ARG A 92 -11.00 1.53 -1.43
CA ARG A 92 -11.55 1.68 -0.07
C ARG A 92 -10.44 1.86 0.97
N ARG A 93 -9.35 1.10 0.88
CA ARG A 93 -8.19 1.18 1.78
C ARG A 93 -7.53 2.56 1.70
N ILE A 94 -7.26 3.03 0.48
CA ILE A 94 -6.65 4.34 0.22
C ILE A 94 -7.55 5.49 0.71
N ARG A 95 -8.86 5.44 0.45
CA ARG A 95 -9.81 6.47 0.90
C ARG A 95 -9.90 6.57 2.41
N GLY A 96 -9.77 5.45 3.12
CA GLY A 96 -9.76 5.40 4.58
C GLY A 96 -8.39 5.71 5.21
N TRP A 97 -7.34 5.91 4.42
CA TRP A 97 -5.98 6.02 4.94
C TRP A 97 -5.68 7.42 5.46
N THR A 98 -5.45 7.52 6.78
CA THR A 98 -5.18 8.78 7.47
C THR A 98 -4.05 9.59 6.85
N ALA A 99 -2.96 8.95 6.42
CA ALA A 99 -1.82 9.69 5.85
C ALA A 99 -2.22 10.43 4.56
N LEU A 100 -3.01 9.79 3.69
CA LEU A 100 -3.53 10.43 2.49
C LEU A 100 -4.55 11.52 2.83
N GLN A 101 -5.46 11.27 3.78
CA GLN A 101 -6.45 12.27 4.20
C GLN A 101 -5.79 13.51 4.81
N THR A 102 -4.72 13.33 5.59
CA THR A 102 -3.92 14.44 6.15
C THR A 102 -3.23 15.22 5.04
N TRP A 103 -2.57 14.55 4.09
CA TRP A 103 -1.93 15.20 2.95
C TRP A 103 -2.94 15.99 2.10
N ALA A 104 -4.13 15.43 1.89
CA ALA A 104 -5.21 16.07 1.13
C ALA A 104 -5.99 17.13 1.92
N GLU A 105 -5.59 17.44 3.16
CA GLU A 105 -6.29 18.38 4.07
C GLU A 105 -7.77 18.05 4.31
N LEU A 106 -8.13 16.77 4.25
CA LEU A 106 -9.51 16.29 4.43
C LEU A 106 -9.89 16.08 5.90
N LEU A 107 -8.90 16.08 6.81
CA LEU A 107 -9.14 15.98 8.24
C LEU A 107 -9.25 17.38 8.88
N PRO A 108 -10.14 17.58 9.87
CA PRO A 108 -10.21 18.84 10.60
C PRO A 108 -8.86 19.14 11.25
N ARG A 109 -8.31 20.34 11.00
CA ARG A 109 -7.16 20.82 11.76
C ARG A 109 -7.56 20.93 13.24
N PRO A 110 -6.74 20.43 14.19
CA PRO A 110 -6.97 20.71 15.59
C PRO A 110 -7.05 22.23 15.77
N GLN A 111 -8.16 22.72 16.34
CA GLN A 111 -8.26 24.12 16.72
C GLN A 111 -7.14 24.41 17.71
N GLN A 112 -6.15 25.20 17.29
CA GLN A 112 -5.20 25.77 18.24
C GLN A 112 -6.00 26.70 19.14
N HIS A 113 -6.19 26.29 20.40
CA HIS A 113 -6.73 27.15 21.43
C HIS A 113 -5.75 28.31 21.59
N LEU A 114 -6.09 29.47 21.03
CA LEU A 114 -5.43 30.73 21.30
C LEU A 114 -5.60 31.00 22.79
N SER A 115 -4.57 30.65 23.57
CA SER A 115 -4.36 31.19 24.90
C SER A 115 -4.17 32.70 24.72
N LEU A 116 -5.25 33.48 24.84
CA LEU A 116 -5.11 34.90 25.14
C LEU A 116 -4.41 34.97 26.49
N GLY A 117 -3.16 35.42 26.49
CA GLY A 117 -2.46 35.77 27.71
C GLY A 117 -3.18 36.95 28.37
N ASP A 118 -3.51 36.77 29.65
CA ASP A 118 -3.76 37.85 30.60
C ASP A 118 -2.44 38.48 31.06
#